data_AF-A0A972S0X4-F1
#
_entry.id   AF-A0A972S0X4-F1
#
_cell.length_a   1.000
_cell.length_b   1.000
_cell.length_c   1.000
_cell.angle_alpha   90.00
_cell.angle_beta   90.00
_cell.angle_gamma   90.00
#
_symmetry.space_group_name_H-M   'P 1'
#
loop_
_entity.id
_entity.type
_entity.pdbx_description
1 polymer ?
#
loop_
_entity_poly.entity_id
_entity_poly.type
_entity_poly.pdbx_seq_one_letter_code
_entity_poly.pdbx_strand_id
1 'polypeptide(L)'
;MKIFRPFILFIETLLVLFYVFFEELVWERLIVPVREWIEKRIGQRVIALIDSLSATTAFVIFAGSLLTAEGFGLAAAPVALLVNPFVGAILYLLKVLMAAFSFWFFAQTKSKLLQIAWFSFLYEKTIYFYEWIKSTELYKSVKRCLAAMKASIKEYISRLPKGELRKIYKSIKSLFKRSDEQSS
;
A
#
# COMPACT_ATOMS: atom_id res chain seq x y z
N MET A 1 -3.70 -23.13 -29.29
CA MET A 1 -3.44 -22.14 -28.21
C MET A 1 -2.55 -22.71 -27.09
N LYS A 2 -1.32 -23.18 -27.37
CA LYS A 2 -0.38 -23.72 -26.35
C LYS A 2 0.78 -22.78 -25.99
N ILE A 3 1.08 -21.81 -26.85
CA ILE A 3 2.24 -20.89 -26.72
C ILE A 3 1.97 -19.73 -25.73
N PHE A 4 0.72 -19.30 -25.58
CA PHE A 4 0.37 -18.21 -24.65
C PHE A 4 0.29 -18.65 -23.18
N ARG A 5 0.15 -19.96 -22.91
CA ARG A 5 0.05 -20.48 -21.55
C ARG A 5 1.27 -20.16 -20.67
N PRO A 6 2.53 -20.36 -21.10
CA PRO A 6 3.70 -19.96 -20.30
C PRO A 6 3.77 -18.44 -20.08
N PHE A 7 3.34 -17.64 -21.05
CA PHE A 7 3.33 -16.18 -20.93
C PHE A 7 2.27 -15.70 -19.92
N ILE A 8 1.07 -16.26 -19.97
CA ILE A 8 0.00 -15.99 -19.00
C ILE A 8 0.45 -16.40 -17.59
N LEU A 9 1.05 -17.58 -17.43
CA LEU A 9 1.56 -18.05 -16.14
C LEU A 9 2.69 -17.16 -15.61
N PHE A 10 3.57 -16.67 -16.48
CA PHE A 10 4.62 -15.73 -16.11
C PHE A 10 4.04 -14.41 -15.62
N ILE A 11 3.10 -13.83 -16.36
CA ILE A 11 2.39 -12.61 -15.98
C ILE A 11 1.65 -12.83 -14.65
N GLU A 12 0.90 -13.93 -14.50
CA GLU A 12 0.18 -14.27 -13.29
C GLU A 12 1.11 -14.38 -12.08
N THR A 13 2.26 -15.04 -12.26
CA THR A 13 3.31 -15.13 -11.24
C THR A 13 3.85 -13.75 -10.87
N LEU A 14 4.11 -12.90 -11.87
CA LEU A 14 4.60 -11.54 -11.66
C LEU A 14 3.56 -10.69 -10.90
N LEU A 15 2.28 -10.77 -11.28
CA LEU A 15 1.20 -10.04 -10.61
C LEU A 15 1.03 -10.50 -9.16
N VAL A 16 1.03 -11.81 -8.90
CA VAL A 16 0.93 -12.34 -7.53
C VAL A 16 2.16 -11.95 -6.71
N LEU A 17 3.36 -11.97 -7.30
CA LEU A 17 4.58 -11.51 -6.65
C LEU A 17 4.48 -10.03 -6.26
N PHE A 18 4.12 -9.16 -7.20
CA PHE A 18 3.89 -7.74 -6.93
C PHE A 18 2.85 -7.56 -5.84
N TYR A 19 1.71 -8.24 -5.95
CA TYR A 19 0.63 -8.16 -4.98
C TYR A 19 1.08 -8.55 -3.57
N VAL A 20 1.76 -9.70 -3.39
CA VAL A 20 2.25 -10.13 -2.07
C VAL A 20 3.30 -9.16 -1.54
N PHE A 21 4.18 -8.65 -2.41
CA PHE A 21 5.18 -7.66 -2.01
C PHE A 21 4.53 -6.34 -1.57
N PHE A 22 3.49 -5.87 -2.27
CA PHE A 22 2.73 -4.67 -1.90
C PHE A 22 1.91 -4.90 -0.63
N GLU A 23 1.27 -6.06 -0.45
CA GLU A 23 0.63 -6.46 0.81
C GLU A 23 1.67 -6.34 1.94
N GLU A 24 2.80 -7.01 1.82
CA GLU A 24 3.74 -7.10 2.93
C GLU A 24 4.53 -5.79 3.18
N LEU A 25 4.83 -5.02 2.14
CA LEU A 25 5.63 -3.80 2.26
C LEU A 25 4.75 -2.57 2.50
N VAL A 26 3.71 -2.36 1.71
CA VAL A 26 2.86 -1.17 1.82
C VAL A 26 1.81 -1.35 2.90
N TRP A 27 1.15 -2.51 2.98
CA TRP A 27 0.12 -2.71 4.00
C TRP A 27 0.72 -2.74 5.41
N GLU A 28 1.67 -3.64 5.67
CA GLU A 28 2.21 -3.81 7.03
C GLU A 28 3.13 -2.65 7.46
N ARG A 29 3.99 -2.11 6.58
CA ARG A 29 4.96 -1.07 6.99
C ARG A 29 4.47 0.35 6.86
N LEU A 30 3.45 0.63 6.05
CA LEU A 30 2.96 2.00 5.84
C LEU A 30 1.52 2.15 6.32
N ILE A 31 0.59 1.33 5.81
CA ILE A 31 -0.84 1.53 6.08
C ILE A 31 -1.19 1.26 7.54
N VAL A 32 -0.74 0.14 8.12
CA VAL A 32 -0.99 -0.17 9.54
C VAL A 32 -0.44 0.91 10.48
N PRO A 33 0.84 1.30 10.42
CA PRO A 33 1.38 2.30 11.36
C PRO A 33 0.77 3.69 11.14
N VAL A 34 0.51 4.10 9.89
CA VAL A 34 -0.16 5.38 9.63
C VAL A 34 -1.60 5.37 10.14
N ARG A 35 -2.33 4.26 9.98
CA ARG A 35 -3.68 4.10 10.53
C ARG A 35 -3.67 4.22 12.06
N GLU A 36 -2.78 3.50 12.74
CA GLU A 36 -2.68 3.58 14.20
C GLU A 36 -2.28 4.98 14.68
N TRP A 37 -1.41 5.66 13.92
CA TRP A 37 -1.04 7.04 14.21
C TRP A 37 -2.23 8.00 14.07
N ILE A 38 -3.03 7.83 13.02
CA ILE A 38 -4.28 8.58 12.80
C ILE A 38 -5.24 8.31 13.97
N GLU A 39 -5.48 7.05 14.30
CA GLU A 39 -6.41 6.66 15.37
C GLU A 39 -6.03 7.24 16.73
N LYS A 40 -4.74 7.25 17.08
CA LYS A 40 -4.24 7.86 18.33
C LYS A 40 -4.37 9.39 18.37
N ARG A 41 -4.32 10.05 17.20
CA ARG A 41 -4.41 11.52 17.07
C ARG A 41 -5.84 12.02 16.97
N ILE A 42 -6.76 11.16 16.56
CA ILE A 42 -8.16 11.53 16.36
C ILE A 42 -8.89 11.52 17.69
N GLY A 43 -9.43 12.68 18.06
CA GLY A 43 -10.19 12.85 19.29
C GLY A 43 -11.58 12.23 19.22
N GLN A 44 -12.15 11.89 20.38
CA GLN A 44 -13.51 11.34 20.53
C GLN A 44 -14.59 12.18 19.84
N ARG A 45 -14.40 13.51 19.73
CA ARG A 45 -15.31 14.40 19.01
C ARG A 45 -15.41 14.08 17.51
N VAL A 46 -14.29 13.74 16.88
CA VAL A 46 -14.26 13.37 15.46
C VAL A 46 -14.93 12.02 15.25
N ILE A 47 -14.71 11.07 16.15
CA ILE A 47 -15.38 9.75 16.13
C ILE A 47 -16.90 9.95 16.27
N ALA A 48 -17.36 10.75 17.23
CA ALA A 48 -18.77 11.06 17.41
C ALA A 48 -19.41 11.75 16.18
N LEU A 49 -18.68 12.65 15.51
CA LEU A 49 -19.12 13.25 14.25
C LEU A 49 -19.27 12.18 13.16
N ILE A 50 -18.30 11.28 13.03
CA ILE A 50 -18.35 10.16 12.07
C ILE A 50 -19.53 9.23 12.37
N ASP A 51 -19.80 8.96 13.65
CA ASP A 51 -20.94 8.16 14.10
C ASP A 51 -22.28 8.85 13.87
N SER A 52 -22.33 10.17 13.77
CA SER A 52 -23.54 10.89 13.39
C SER A 52 -23.82 10.91 11.87
N LEU A 53 -22.85 10.53 11.03
CA LEU A 53 -23.01 10.58 9.57
C LEU A 53 -24.05 9.58 9.06
N SER A 54 -24.83 9.99 8.06
CA SER A 54 -25.67 9.07 7.28
C SER A 54 -24.81 8.13 6.42
N ALA A 55 -25.38 6.98 6.01
CA ALA A 55 -24.71 6.04 5.12
C ALA A 55 -24.25 6.70 3.81
N THR A 56 -25.10 7.54 3.21
CA THR A 56 -24.79 8.28 1.98
C THR A 56 -23.66 9.28 2.18
N THR A 57 -23.67 10.05 3.26
CA THR A 57 -22.61 11.03 3.56
C THR A 57 -21.28 10.34 3.80
N ALA A 58 -21.28 9.23 4.56
CA ALA A 58 -20.09 8.42 4.77
C ALA A 58 -19.55 7.87 3.43
N PHE A 59 -20.43 7.41 2.54
CA PHE A 59 -20.03 6.95 1.21
C PHE A 59 -19.39 8.06 0.37
N VAL A 60 -19.99 9.27 0.34
CA VAL A 60 -19.43 10.40 -0.41
C VAL A 60 -18.05 10.80 0.11
N ILE A 61 -17.86 10.83 1.43
CA ILE A 61 -16.55 11.15 2.03
C ILE A 61 -15.52 10.07 1.67
N PHE A 62 -15.89 8.80 1.80
CA PHE A 62 -15.01 7.67 1.46
C PHE A 62 -14.64 7.64 -0.03
N ALA A 63 -15.63 7.81 -0.92
CA ALA A 63 -15.40 7.84 -2.36
C ALA A 63 -14.57 9.07 -2.74
N GLY A 64 -14.87 10.24 -2.17
CA GLY A 64 -14.11 11.47 -2.40
C GLY A 64 -12.66 11.36 -1.96
N SER A 65 -12.39 10.73 -0.81
CA SER A 65 -11.02 10.52 -0.34
C SER A 65 -10.23 9.56 -1.23
N LEU A 66 -10.88 8.49 -1.73
CA LEU A 66 -10.28 7.59 -2.72
C LEU A 66 -9.98 8.28 -4.05
N LEU A 67 -10.94 9.04 -4.58
CA LEU A 67 -10.76 9.80 -5.82
C LEU A 67 -9.62 10.81 -5.68
N THR A 68 -9.49 11.45 -4.52
CA THR A 68 -8.39 12.38 -4.24
C THR A 68 -7.04 11.64 -4.21
N ALA A 69 -6.97 10.47 -3.56
CA ALA A 69 -5.77 9.65 -3.54
C ALA A 69 -5.33 9.22 -4.96
N GLU A 70 -6.28 8.83 -5.81
CA GLU A 70 -5.99 8.51 -7.20
C GLU A 70 -5.61 9.73 -8.02
N GLY A 71 -6.27 10.87 -7.80
CA GLY A 71 -5.92 12.16 -8.42
C GLY A 71 -4.46 12.54 -8.14
N PHE A 72 -4.01 12.40 -6.88
CA PHE A 72 -2.59 12.60 -6.54
C PHE A 72 -1.66 11.62 -7.26
N GLY A 73 -2.06 10.36 -7.40
CA GLY A 73 -1.28 9.36 -8.13
C GLY A 73 -1.12 9.67 -9.61
N LEU A 74 -2.23 10.03 -10.27
CA LEU A 74 -2.25 10.40 -11.69
C LEU A 74 -1.47 11.68 -11.94
N ALA A 75 -1.50 12.64 -11.01
CA ALA A 75 -0.77 13.90 -11.13
C ALA A 75 0.73 13.78 -10.77
N ALA A 76 1.12 12.86 -9.88
CA ALA A 76 2.48 12.78 -9.37
C ALA A 76 3.53 12.57 -10.47
N ALA A 77 3.28 11.65 -11.42
CA ALA A 77 4.21 11.35 -12.50
C ALA A 77 4.43 12.53 -13.48
N PRO A 78 3.38 13.13 -14.09
CA PRO A 78 3.57 14.27 -14.97
C PRO A 78 4.16 15.48 -14.24
N VAL A 79 3.78 15.74 -12.98
CA VAL A 79 4.36 16.84 -12.19
C VAL A 79 5.84 16.59 -11.88
N ALA A 80 6.23 15.35 -11.57
CA ALA A 80 7.63 14.99 -11.34
C ALA A 80 8.50 15.24 -12.58
N LEU A 81 7.98 14.90 -13.76
CA LEU A 81 8.70 14.95 -15.03
C LEU A 81 8.72 16.35 -15.65
N LEU A 82 7.61 17.07 -15.56
CA LEU A 82 7.41 18.34 -16.28
C LEU A 82 7.64 19.58 -15.42
N VAL A 83 7.46 19.48 -14.11
CA VAL A 83 7.49 20.63 -13.20
C VAL A 83 8.67 20.53 -12.25
N ASN A 84 8.59 19.58 -11.31
CA ASN A 84 9.62 19.40 -10.30
C ASN A 84 9.53 18.01 -9.68
N PRO A 85 10.62 17.22 -9.66
CA PRO A 85 10.63 15.87 -9.10
C PRO A 85 10.28 15.85 -7.60
N PHE A 86 10.67 16.88 -6.84
CA PHE A 86 10.34 17.01 -5.42
C PHE A 86 8.84 17.18 -5.17
N VAL A 87 8.18 18.02 -5.98
CA VAL A 87 6.72 18.22 -5.89
C VAL A 87 5.99 16.94 -6.27
N GLY A 88 6.46 16.22 -7.30
CA GLY A 88 5.92 14.92 -7.66
C GLY A 88 6.07 13.88 -6.54
N ALA A 89 7.21 13.86 -5.84
CA ALA A 89 7.42 12.99 -4.69
C ALA A 89 6.48 13.31 -3.53
N ILE A 90 6.22 14.60 -3.26
CA ILE A 90 5.24 15.03 -2.24
C ILE A 90 3.83 14.56 -2.61
N LEU A 91 3.42 14.70 -3.88
CA LEU A 91 2.11 14.20 -4.33
C LEU A 91 1.98 12.68 -4.15
N TYR A 92 3.05 11.94 -4.42
CA TYR A 92 3.06 10.50 -4.18
C TYR A 92 2.95 10.14 -2.69
N LEU A 93 3.63 10.88 -1.81
CA LEU A 93 3.48 10.73 -0.36
C LEU A 93 2.05 11.05 0.10
N LEU A 94 1.45 12.13 -0.42
CA LEU A 94 0.07 12.50 -0.13
C LEU A 94 -0.93 11.43 -0.61
N LYS A 95 -0.69 10.79 -1.76
CA LYS A 95 -1.49 9.63 -2.19
C LYS A 95 -1.53 8.54 -1.12
N VAL A 96 -0.37 8.18 -0.56
CA VAL A 96 -0.26 7.14 0.48
C VAL A 96 -1.01 7.56 1.75
N LEU A 97 -0.87 8.81 2.19
CA LEU A 97 -1.59 9.33 3.35
C LEU A 97 -3.11 9.35 3.15
N MET A 98 -3.57 9.79 1.98
CA MET A 98 -5.01 9.79 1.65
C MET A 98 -5.58 8.37 1.54
N ALA A 99 -4.81 7.41 1.03
CA ALA A 99 -5.20 6.00 1.03
C ALA A 99 -5.31 5.46 2.46
N ALA A 100 -4.35 5.76 3.33
CA ALA A 100 -4.39 5.36 4.74
C ALA A 100 -5.59 5.98 5.48
N PHE A 101 -5.89 7.27 5.24
CA PHE A 101 -7.09 7.93 5.75
C PHE A 101 -8.36 7.26 5.25
N SER A 102 -8.45 6.96 3.95
CA SER A 102 -9.62 6.29 3.35
C SER A 102 -9.86 4.93 3.98
N PHE A 103 -8.79 4.14 4.21
CA PHE A 103 -8.90 2.86 4.90
C PHE A 103 -9.31 3.01 6.35
N TRP A 104 -8.73 3.97 7.08
CA TRP A 104 -9.10 4.24 8.47
C TRP A 104 -10.59 4.64 8.55
N PHE A 105 -11.03 5.59 7.73
CA PHE A 105 -12.41 6.06 7.68
C PHE A 105 -13.36 4.91 7.33
N PHE A 106 -13.03 4.11 6.31
CA PHE A 106 -13.78 2.92 5.94
C PHE A 106 -13.97 1.96 7.12
N ALA A 107 -12.94 1.73 7.93
CA ALA A 107 -13.06 0.85 9.08
C ALA A 107 -14.05 1.37 10.13
N GLN A 108 -14.08 2.69 10.35
CA GLN A 108 -15.03 3.31 11.28
C GLN A 108 -16.46 3.30 10.72
N THR A 109 -16.64 3.53 9.42
CA THR A 109 -17.96 3.62 8.80
C THR A 109 -18.43 2.33 8.12
N LYS A 110 -17.72 1.22 8.28
CA LYS A 110 -17.97 -0.03 7.55
C LYS A 110 -19.42 -0.48 7.65
N SER A 111 -19.96 -0.52 8.87
CA SER A 111 -21.34 -0.95 9.13
C SER A 111 -22.37 -0.11 8.35
N LYS A 112 -22.14 1.20 8.23
CA LYS A 112 -23.00 2.14 7.50
C LYS A 112 -22.84 2.00 5.99
N LEU A 113 -21.61 1.87 5.50
CA LEU A 113 -21.34 1.71 4.08
C LEU A 113 -21.97 0.41 3.53
N LEU A 114 -21.95 -0.67 4.32
CA LEU A 114 -22.60 -1.94 3.96
C LEU A 114 -24.13 -1.88 3.97
N GLN A 115 -24.77 -0.83 4.51
CA GLN A 115 -26.21 -0.63 4.35
C GLN A 115 -26.59 -0.27 2.91
N ILE A 116 -25.64 0.25 2.12
CA ILE A 116 -25.86 0.57 0.72
C ILE A 116 -25.74 -0.73 -0.08
N ALA A 117 -26.86 -1.21 -0.63
CA ALA A 117 -26.96 -2.55 -1.22
C ALA A 117 -25.90 -2.85 -2.31
N TRP A 118 -25.72 -1.94 -3.27
CA TRP A 118 -24.74 -2.13 -4.34
C TRP A 118 -23.30 -2.11 -3.83
N PHE A 119 -23.03 -1.30 -2.79
CA PHE A 119 -21.71 -1.22 -2.17
C PHE A 119 -21.39 -2.51 -1.39
N SER A 120 -22.36 -3.05 -0.64
CA SER A 120 -22.22 -4.34 0.04
C SER A 120 -21.94 -5.46 -0.96
N PHE A 121 -22.70 -5.51 -2.05
CA PHE A 121 -22.47 -6.49 -3.11
C PHE A 121 -21.04 -6.41 -3.68
N LEU A 122 -20.57 -5.19 -4.00
CA LEU A 122 -19.21 -5.00 -4.52
C LEU A 122 -18.15 -5.39 -3.49
N TYR A 123 -18.36 -5.04 -2.22
CA TYR A 123 -17.46 -5.40 -1.13
C TYR A 123 -17.36 -6.92 -0.97
N GLU A 124 -18.48 -7.65 -0.94
CA GLU A 124 -18.51 -9.11 -0.84
C GLU A 124 -17.78 -9.77 -2.01
N LYS A 125 -18.00 -9.29 -3.25
CA LYS A 125 -17.27 -9.78 -4.42
C LYS A 125 -15.77 -9.54 -4.31
N THR A 126 -15.37 -8.38 -3.78
CA THR A 126 -13.96 -8.05 -3.57
C THR A 126 -13.32 -8.97 -2.53
N ILE A 127 -14.01 -9.24 -1.41
CA ILE A 127 -13.54 -10.19 -0.39
C ILE A 127 -13.43 -11.60 -0.95
N TYR A 128 -14.46 -12.08 -1.66
CA TYR A 128 -14.43 -13.39 -2.29
C TYR A 128 -13.25 -13.53 -3.27
N PHE A 129 -13.03 -12.51 -4.11
CA PHE A 129 -11.92 -12.48 -5.04
C PHE A 129 -10.56 -12.51 -4.33
N TYR A 130 -10.42 -11.75 -3.25
CA TYR A 130 -9.22 -11.73 -2.41
C TYR A 130 -8.94 -13.11 -1.79
N GLU A 131 -9.96 -13.74 -1.21
CA GLU A 131 -9.84 -15.10 -0.63
C GLU A 131 -9.51 -16.13 -1.70
N TRP A 132 -10.12 -16.02 -2.87
CA TRP A 132 -9.81 -16.87 -4.02
C TRP A 132 -8.34 -16.74 -4.42
N ILE A 133 -7.80 -15.53 -4.57
CA ILE A 133 -6.36 -15.31 -4.83
C ILE A 133 -5.52 -15.97 -3.74
N LYS A 134 -5.85 -15.77 -2.46
CA LYS A 134 -5.12 -16.36 -1.33
C LYS A 134 -5.15 -17.88 -1.29
N SER A 135 -6.22 -18.48 -1.80
CA SER A 135 -6.38 -19.93 -1.85
C SER A 135 -5.48 -20.59 -2.89
N THR A 136 -5.00 -19.83 -3.89
CA THR A 136 -4.14 -20.36 -4.96
C THR A 136 -2.79 -20.84 -4.44
N GLU A 137 -2.30 -21.95 -5.00
CA GLU A 137 -0.97 -22.47 -4.68
C GLU A 137 0.16 -21.51 -5.07
N LEU A 138 -0.09 -20.65 -6.07
CA LEU A 138 0.83 -19.60 -6.48
C LEU A 138 0.99 -18.55 -5.37
N TYR A 139 -0.10 -18.04 -4.79
CA TYR A 139 -0.03 -17.11 -3.66
C TYR A 139 0.70 -17.75 -2.47
N LYS A 140 0.36 -18.99 -2.10
CA LYS A 140 1.00 -19.69 -0.97
C LYS A 140 2.49 -19.95 -1.20
N SER A 141 2.90 -20.30 -2.41
CA SER A 141 4.31 -20.55 -2.74
C SER A 141 5.14 -19.27 -2.76
N VAL A 142 4.63 -18.19 -3.36
CA VAL A 142 5.25 -16.85 -3.32
C VAL A 142 5.40 -16.37 -1.88
N LYS A 143 4.35 -16.49 -1.07
CA LYS A 143 4.40 -16.10 0.35
C LYS A 143 5.43 -16.89 1.15
N ARG A 144 5.53 -18.20 0.93
CA ARG A 144 6.58 -19.04 1.55
C ARG A 144 7.98 -18.62 1.12
N CYS A 145 8.17 -18.33 -0.17
CA CYS A 145 9.45 -17.87 -0.70
C CYS A 145 9.88 -16.55 -0.06
N LEU A 146 8.97 -15.57 0.04
CA LEU A 146 9.23 -14.29 0.69
C LEU A 146 9.55 -14.45 2.19
N ALA A 147 8.83 -15.32 2.90
CA ALA A 147 9.13 -15.63 4.29
C ALA A 147 10.52 -16.26 4.47
N ALA A 148 10.90 -17.20 3.60
CA ALA A 148 12.22 -17.81 3.60
C ALA A 148 13.31 -16.76 3.31
N MET A 149 13.10 -15.90 2.31
CA MET A 149 14.02 -14.82 1.98
C MET A 149 14.20 -13.83 3.15
N LYS A 150 13.11 -13.44 3.81
CA LYS A 150 13.17 -12.61 5.04
C LYS A 150 13.99 -13.28 6.14
N ALA A 151 13.80 -14.59 6.35
CA ALA A 151 14.55 -15.36 7.34
C ALA A 151 16.05 -15.40 7.01
N SER A 152 16.40 -15.69 5.76
CA SER A 152 17.79 -15.71 5.29
C SER A 152 18.46 -14.33 5.39
N ILE A 153 17.75 -13.25 5.04
CA ILE A 153 18.25 -11.88 5.19
C ILE A 153 18.49 -11.57 6.67
N LYS A 154 17.54 -11.91 7.56
CA LYS A 154 17.67 -11.68 9.00
C LYS A 154 18.86 -12.44 9.58
N GLU A 155 19.03 -13.70 9.18
CA GLU A 155 20.15 -14.54 9.59
C GLU A 155 21.49 -13.97 9.10
N TYR A 156 21.57 -13.56 7.82
CA TYR A 156 22.76 -12.92 7.27
C TYR A 156 23.10 -11.62 8.01
N ILE A 157 22.12 -10.73 8.23
CA ILE A 157 22.30 -9.48 8.99
C ILE A 157 22.75 -9.77 10.44
N SER A 158 22.22 -10.81 11.07
CA SER A 158 22.59 -11.16 12.46
C SER A 158 24.03 -11.68 12.59
N ARG A 159 24.58 -12.25 11.52
CA ARG A 159 25.97 -12.75 11.44
C ARG A 159 26.97 -11.67 11.06
N LEU A 160 26.52 -10.51 10.58
CA LEU A 160 27.41 -9.40 10.24
C LEU A 160 27.91 -8.69 11.51
N PRO A 161 29.23 -8.45 11.64
CA PRO A 161 29.75 -7.65 12.74
C PRO A 161 29.18 -6.23 12.66
N LYS A 162 28.83 -5.62 13.81
CA LYS A 162 28.16 -4.31 13.90
C LYS A 162 28.85 -3.18 13.09
N GLY A 163 30.15 -3.30 12.85
CA GLY A 163 30.92 -2.36 12.01
C GLY A 163 30.63 -2.45 10.51
N GLU A 164 30.27 -3.62 9.98
CA GLU A 164 29.95 -3.79 8.56
C GLU A 164 28.58 -3.28 8.18
N LEU A 165 27.57 -3.45 9.05
CA LEU A 165 26.26 -2.82 8.85
C LEU A 165 26.37 -1.29 8.74
N ARG A 166 27.27 -0.69 9.51
CA ARG A 166 27.56 0.75 9.46
C ARG A 166 28.28 1.14 8.16
N LYS A 167 29.13 0.27 7.61
CA LYS A 167 29.76 0.45 6.28
C LYS A 167 28.73 0.32 5.16
N ILE A 168 27.89 -0.72 5.17
CA ILE A 168 26.81 -0.91 4.18
C ILE A 168 25.85 0.28 4.21
N TYR A 169 25.42 0.72 5.39
CA TYR A 169 24.58 1.92 5.53
C TYR A 169 25.27 3.16 4.97
N LYS A 170 26.56 3.37 5.25
CA LYS A 170 27.33 4.49 4.69
C LYS A 170 27.44 4.40 3.16
N SER A 171 27.65 3.21 2.60
CA SER A 171 27.72 2.98 1.16
C SER A 171 26.38 3.23 0.47
N ILE A 172 25.26 2.75 1.03
CA ILE A 172 23.91 3.04 0.52
C ILE A 172 23.63 4.55 0.61
N LYS A 173 23.96 5.18 1.74
CA LYS A 173 23.78 6.62 1.94
C LYS A 173 24.61 7.45 0.96
N SER A 174 25.84 7.03 0.65
CA SER A 174 26.69 7.70 -0.33
C SER A 174 26.21 7.53 -1.77
N LEU A 175 25.57 6.39 -2.09
CA LEU A 175 24.96 6.17 -3.40
C LEU A 175 23.74 7.06 -3.63
N PHE A 176 22.89 7.25 -2.62
CA PHE A 176 21.79 8.21 -2.67
C PHE A 176 22.28 9.65 -2.78
N LYS A 177 23.30 10.04 -2.00
CA LYS A 177 23.88 11.39 -2.07
C LYS A 177 24.46 11.74 -3.46
N ARG A 178 25.05 10.76 -4.14
CA ARG A 178 25.64 10.95 -5.47
C ARG A 178 24.58 11.08 -6.59
N SER A 179 23.39 10.53 -6.37
CA SER A 179 22.22 10.68 -7.26
C SER A 179 21.67 12.11 -7.25
N ASP A 180 21.75 12.80 -6.10
CA ASP A 180 21.29 14.19 -5.95
C ASP A 180 22.27 15.19 -6.58
N GLU A 181 23.57 14.86 -6.63
CA GLU A 181 24.61 15.72 -7.22
C GLU A 181 24.73 15.61 -8.75
N GLN A 182 24.13 14.58 -9.38
CA GLN A 182 24.09 14.43 -10.85
C GLN A 182 22.81 14.98 -11.50
N SER A 183 21.89 15.53 -10.70
CA SER A 183 20.63 16.14 -11.16
C SER A 183 20.56 17.66 -10.93
N SER A 184 21.69 18.29 -10.60
CA SER A 184 21.92 19.75 -10.62
C SER A 184 22.89 20.13 -11.74
#